data_AF-A0A1Q3DF63-F1
#
_entry.id   AF-A0A1Q3DF63-F1
#
_cell.length_a   1.000
_cell.length_b   1.000
_cell.length_c   1.000
_cell.angle_alpha   90.00
_cell.angle_beta   90.00
_cell.angle_gamma   90.00
#
_symmetry.space_group_name_H-M   'P 1'
#
loop_
_entity.id
_entity.type
_entity.pdbx_description
1 polymer ?
#
loop_
_entity_poly.entity_id
_entity_poly.type
_entity_poly.pdbx_seq_one_letter_code
_entity_poly.pdbx_strand_id
1 'polypeptide(L)'
;QVDHLGEAYDKWVHQPIVGKEGPRFFANDLCEFLTLTKCWVIPMVWLPVKSFVVSISFRRGLTPPHLAMTVAGGILLWTLLEYSLHRFLFHMKTTTYWANTLHYLLHGCHHKHPMDALRLVFPPLAIVILSVTV
;
A
#
# COMPACT_ATOMS: atom_id res chain seq x y z
N GLN A 1 -7.89 12.72 15.56
CA GLN A 1 -8.76 13.58 14.73
C GLN A 1 -9.66 12.78 13.78
N VAL A 2 -9.17 11.78 13.04
CA VAL A 2 -10.00 10.96 12.11
C VAL A 2 -10.84 9.88 12.82
N ASP A 3 -10.30 9.40 13.92
CA ASP A 3 -10.81 8.36 14.81
C ASP A 3 -12.11 8.75 15.53
N HIS A 4 -12.36 10.04 15.75
CA HIS A 4 -13.58 10.55 16.36
C HIS A 4 -14.69 10.91 15.37
N LEU A 5 -14.47 10.75 14.05
CA LEU A 5 -15.46 11.14 13.04
C LEU A 5 -16.68 10.21 12.96
N GLY A 6 -16.59 9.01 13.55
CA GLY A 6 -17.69 8.05 13.56
C GLY A 6 -18.22 7.76 12.15
N GLU A 7 -19.53 7.88 11.97
CA GLU A 7 -20.23 7.69 10.70
C GLU A 7 -19.94 8.77 9.65
N ALA A 8 -19.51 9.97 10.07
CA ALA A 8 -19.20 11.06 9.14
C ALA A 8 -17.88 10.84 8.36
N TYR A 9 -17.07 9.86 8.79
CA TYR A 9 -15.76 9.55 8.23
C TYR A 9 -15.80 9.26 6.72
N ASP A 10 -16.70 8.39 6.27
CA ASP A 10 -16.79 7.96 4.87
C ASP A 10 -17.00 9.14 3.92
N LYS A 11 -17.90 10.06 4.28
CA LYS A 11 -18.12 11.29 3.49
C LYS A 11 -16.92 12.23 3.57
N TRP A 12 -16.33 12.38 4.76
CA TRP A 12 -15.23 13.31 4.98
C TRP A 12 -13.94 12.90 4.24
N VAL A 13 -13.63 11.60 4.20
CA VAL A 13 -12.37 11.09 3.63
C VAL A 13 -12.34 11.20 2.10
N HIS A 14 -13.50 11.07 1.45
CA HIS A 14 -13.67 11.19 0.00
C HIS A 14 -13.87 12.64 -0.50
N GLN A 15 -13.64 13.64 0.36
CA GLN A 15 -13.62 15.04 -0.03
C GLN A 15 -12.18 15.53 -0.15
N PRO A 16 -11.56 15.52 -1.36
CA PRO A 16 -10.14 15.76 -1.53
C PRO A 16 -9.76 17.20 -1.19
N ILE A 17 -8.60 17.35 -0.57
CA ILE A 17 -7.90 18.62 -0.37
C ILE A 17 -6.77 18.65 -1.39
N VAL A 18 -6.84 19.57 -2.34
CA VAL A 18 -5.84 19.72 -3.39
C VAL A 18 -4.67 20.53 -2.84
N GLY A 19 -3.55 19.86 -2.60
CA GLY A 19 -2.32 20.48 -2.12
C GLY A 19 -1.16 19.49 -2.10
N LYS A 20 0.06 19.98 -2.30
CA LYS A 20 1.26 19.13 -2.26
C LYS A 20 1.67 18.75 -0.83
N GLU A 21 1.20 19.50 0.15
CA GLU A 21 1.47 19.26 1.57
C GLU A 21 0.41 18.32 2.14
N GLY A 22 0.87 17.24 2.76
CA GLY A 22 0.03 16.30 3.51
C GLY A 22 0.06 16.59 5.01
N PRO A 23 -0.92 16.04 5.76
CA PRO A 23 -0.99 16.23 7.21
C PRO A 23 0.12 15.43 7.90
N ARG A 24 0.52 15.85 9.09
CA ARG A 24 1.39 15.03 9.95
C ARG A 24 0.55 13.96 10.66
N PHE A 25 0.99 12.71 10.67
CA PHE A 25 0.24 11.61 11.29
C PHE A 25 0.60 11.44 12.77
N PHE A 26 1.89 11.47 13.10
CA PHE A 26 2.39 11.15 14.44
C PHE A 26 3.20 12.30 15.03
N ALA A 27 3.05 12.52 16.34
CA ALA A 27 3.90 13.47 17.06
C ALA A 27 5.37 13.00 17.07
N ASN A 28 5.59 11.69 17.21
CA ASN A 28 6.92 11.08 17.18
C ASN A 28 7.53 11.10 15.78
N ASP A 29 8.75 11.63 15.65
CA ASP A 29 9.44 11.77 14.36
C ASP A 29 9.79 10.44 13.68
N LEU A 30 10.11 9.40 14.45
CA LEU A 30 10.40 8.08 13.89
C LEU A 30 9.14 7.46 13.29
N CYS A 31 8.02 7.48 14.02
CA CYS A 31 6.74 7.00 13.51
C CYS A 31 6.28 7.80 12.28
N GLU A 32 6.47 9.12 12.29
CA GLU A 32 6.15 9.97 11.13
C GLU A 32 7.03 9.59 9.93
N PHE A 33 8.34 9.45 10.12
CA PHE A 33 9.29 9.07 9.08
C PHE A 33 8.90 7.75 8.40
N LEU A 34 8.44 6.75 9.16
CA LEU A 34 7.99 5.46 8.63
C LEU A 34 6.74 5.56 7.74
N THR A 35 5.99 6.66 7.80
CA THR A 35 4.83 6.90 6.92
C THR A 35 5.18 7.57 5.60
N LEU A 36 6.38 8.15 5.49
CA LEU A 36 6.80 8.93 4.33
C LEU A 36 7.60 8.06 3.36
N THR A 37 7.05 7.82 2.18
CA THR A 37 7.67 6.97 1.16
C THR A 37 7.71 7.67 -0.19
N LYS A 38 8.92 7.96 -0.68
CA LYS A 38 9.11 8.46 -2.05
C LYS A 38 8.87 7.33 -3.05
N CYS A 39 8.24 7.63 -4.18
CA CYS A 39 7.92 6.61 -5.20
C CYS A 39 9.12 5.77 -5.66
N TRP A 40 10.33 6.34 -5.71
CA TRP A 40 11.54 5.61 -6.12
C TRP A 40 12.00 4.54 -5.12
N VAL A 41 11.50 4.56 -3.88
CA VAL A 41 11.79 3.52 -2.88
C VAL A 41 11.21 2.17 -3.31
N ILE A 42 10.04 2.16 -3.96
CA ILE A 42 9.36 0.95 -4.41
C ILE A 42 10.24 0.12 -5.37
N PRO A 43 10.71 0.65 -6.52
CA PRO A 43 11.59 -0.12 -7.39
C PRO A 43 12.94 -0.43 -6.73
N MET A 44 13.50 0.48 -5.93
CA MET A 44 14.77 0.24 -5.24
C MET A 44 14.72 -0.99 -4.32
N VAL A 45 13.63 -1.18 -3.58
CA VAL A 45 13.47 -2.31 -2.65
C VAL A 45 13.03 -3.57 -3.39
N TRP A 46 12.02 -3.49 -4.25
CA TRP A 46 11.37 -4.69 -4.79
C TRP A 46 12.01 -5.25 -6.06
N LEU A 47 12.77 -4.46 -6.83
CA LEU A 47 13.49 -5.01 -7.98
C LEU A 47 14.61 -5.97 -7.56
N PRO A 48 15.49 -5.64 -6.59
CA PRO A 48 16.50 -6.59 -6.11
C PRO A 48 15.90 -7.88 -5.56
N VAL A 49 14.80 -7.80 -4.80
CA VAL A 49 14.09 -8.97 -4.27
C VAL A 49 13.59 -9.86 -5.41
N LYS A 50 12.91 -9.28 -6.41
CA LYS A 50 12.43 -10.02 -7.59
C LYS A 50 13.59 -10.65 -8.37
N SER A 51 14.66 -9.90 -8.62
CA SER A 51 15.85 -10.42 -9.31
C SER A 51 16.51 -11.57 -8.56
N PHE A 52 16.60 -11.49 -7.23
CA PHE A 52 17.16 -12.54 -6.39
C PHE A 52 16.32 -13.81 -6.44
N VAL A 53 15.00 -13.71 -6.30
CA VAL A 53 14.08 -14.85 -6.38
C VAL A 53 14.15 -15.52 -7.75
N VAL A 54 14.12 -14.74 -8.83
CA VAL A 54 14.25 -15.26 -10.21
C VAL A 54 15.59 -15.95 -10.41
N SER A 55 16.69 -15.36 -9.92
CA SER A 55 18.03 -15.93 -10.01
C SER A 55 18.15 -17.26 -9.26
N ILE A 56 17.52 -17.38 -8.08
CA ILE A 56 17.49 -18.63 -7.32
C ILE A 56 16.66 -19.68 -8.05
N SER A 57 15.47 -19.32 -8.57
CA SER A 57 14.61 -20.26 -9.30
C SER A 57 15.33 -20.85 -10.52
N PHE A 58 16.05 -20.01 -11.26
CA PHE A 58 16.86 -20.48 -12.39
C PHE A 58 17.99 -21.41 -11.94
N ARG A 59 18.75 -21.04 -10.89
CA ARG A 59 19.83 -21.87 -10.33
C ARG A 59 19.34 -23.20 -9.76
N ARG A 60 18.08 -23.26 -9.31
CA ARG A 60 17.42 -24.48 -8.83
C ARG A 60 16.81 -25.34 -9.94
N GLY A 61 17.05 -25.00 -11.21
CA GLY A 61 16.69 -25.84 -12.36
C GLY A 61 15.36 -25.50 -13.03
N LEU A 62 14.72 -24.36 -12.68
CA LEU A 62 13.52 -23.94 -13.39
C LEU A 62 13.88 -23.48 -14.81
N THR A 63 13.38 -24.19 -15.82
CA THR A 63 13.64 -23.86 -17.23
C THR A 63 13.04 -22.49 -17.61
N PRO A 64 13.57 -21.78 -18.62
CA PRO A 64 13.05 -20.47 -19.03
C PRO A 64 11.54 -20.43 -19.35
N PRO A 65 10.94 -21.43 -20.05
CA PRO A 65 9.49 -21.43 -20.30
C PRO A 65 8.67 -21.54 -19.01
N HIS A 66 9.08 -22.42 -18.09
CA HIS A 66 8.42 -22.54 -16.78
C HIS A 66 8.54 -21.25 -15.96
N LEU A 67 9.72 -20.61 -15.96
CA LEU A 67 9.92 -19.31 -15.32
C LEU A 67 8.98 -18.25 -15.91
N ALA A 68 8.88 -18.17 -17.24
CA ALA A 68 7.98 -17.23 -17.90
C ALA A 68 6.51 -17.47 -17.53
N MET A 69 6.07 -18.74 -17.50
CA MET A 69 4.72 -19.10 -17.05
C MET A 69 4.47 -18.73 -15.59
N THR A 70 5.43 -18.98 -14.69
CA THR A 70 5.32 -18.59 -13.27
C THR A 70 5.21 -17.08 -13.11
N VAL A 71 6.03 -16.30 -13.84
CA VAL A 71 5.96 -14.83 -13.81
C VAL A 71 4.63 -14.33 -14.36
N ALA A 72 4.15 -14.87 -15.49
CA ALA A 72 2.86 -14.52 -16.06
C ALA A 72 1.70 -14.84 -15.11
N GLY A 73 1.69 -16.03 -14.50
CA GLY A 73 0.72 -16.43 -13.49
C GLY A 73 0.76 -15.51 -12.27
N GLY A 74 1.96 -15.10 -11.82
CA GLY A 74 2.13 -14.12 -10.75
C GLY A 74 1.56 -12.74 -11.08
N ILE A 75 1.71 -12.26 -12.32
CA ILE A 75 1.12 -11.00 -12.77
C ILE A 75 -0.41 -11.11 -12.78
N LEU A 76 -0.96 -12.21 -13.30
CA LEU A 76 -2.41 -12.44 -13.30
C LEU A 76 -2.97 -12.48 -11.86
N LEU A 77 -2.33 -13.24 -10.97
CA LEU A 77 -2.70 -13.28 -9.56
C LEU A 77 -2.60 -11.89 -8.92
N TRP A 78 -1.54 -11.14 -9.22
CA TRP A 78 -1.38 -9.76 -8.75
C TRP A 78 -2.55 -8.88 -9.18
N THR A 79 -2.98 -8.92 -10.44
CA THR A 79 -4.13 -8.10 -10.89
C THR A 79 -5.42 -8.44 -10.15
N LEU A 80 -5.66 -9.72 -9.82
CA LEU A 80 -6.80 -10.15 -9.01
C LEU A 80 -6.69 -9.68 -7.55
N LEU A 81 -5.49 -9.76 -6.96
CA LEU A 81 -5.22 -9.28 -5.61
C LEU A 81 -5.36 -7.76 -5.52
N GLU A 82 -4.80 -7.03 -6.47
CA GLU A 82 -4.91 -5.57 -6.58
C GLU A 82 -6.38 -5.15 -6.61
N TYR A 83 -7.18 -5.77 -7.49
CA TYR A 83 -8.61 -5.50 -7.57
C TYR A 83 -9.33 -5.78 -6.25
N SER A 84 -9.07 -6.96 -5.65
CA SER A 84 -9.74 -7.38 -4.42
C SER A 84 -9.37 -6.49 -3.23
N LEU A 85 -8.08 -6.21 -3.04
CA LEU A 85 -7.58 -5.33 -1.98
C LEU A 85 -8.13 -3.92 -2.16
N HIS A 86 -8.05 -3.37 -3.37
CA HIS A 86 -8.54 -2.03 -3.62
C HIS A 86 -10.05 -1.94 -3.38
N ARG A 87 -10.84 -2.85 -3.95
CA ARG A 87 -12.31 -2.79 -3.85
C ARG A 87 -12.85 -3.11 -2.45
N PHE A 88 -12.32 -4.14 -1.78
CA PHE A 88 -12.94 -4.67 -0.56
C PHE A 88 -12.24 -4.25 0.73
N LEU A 89 -10.93 -3.99 0.69
CA LEU A 89 -10.16 -3.58 1.87
C LEU A 89 -9.93 -2.06 1.88
N PHE A 90 -9.46 -1.49 0.78
CA PHE A 90 -9.08 -0.08 0.71
C PHE A 90 -10.27 0.88 0.55
N HIS A 91 -11.44 0.37 0.14
CA HIS A 91 -12.70 1.12 0.04
C HIS A 91 -13.79 0.57 0.98
N MET A 92 -13.37 -0.03 2.11
CA MET A 92 -14.32 -0.49 3.11
C MET A 92 -14.95 0.70 3.84
N LYS A 93 -16.26 0.60 4.14
CA LYS A 93 -16.92 1.61 4.99
C LYS A 93 -16.67 1.32 6.45
N THR A 94 -16.14 2.31 7.16
CA THR A 94 -15.79 2.22 8.58
C THR A 94 -16.52 3.27 9.38
N THR A 95 -16.85 2.94 10.64
CA THR A 95 -17.53 3.85 11.58
C THR A 95 -16.91 3.87 12.97
N THR A 96 -16.03 2.93 13.28
CA THR A 96 -15.41 2.81 14.62
C THR A 96 -14.06 3.52 14.66
N TYR A 97 -13.64 3.90 15.87
CA TYR A 97 -12.37 4.59 16.13
C TYR A 97 -11.18 3.93 15.43
N TRP A 98 -10.98 2.63 15.69
CA TRP A 98 -9.84 1.88 15.15
C TRP A 98 -9.98 1.60 13.66
N ALA A 99 -11.20 1.31 13.17
CA ALA A 99 -11.42 1.03 11.76
C ALA A 99 -11.19 2.29 10.90
N ASN A 100 -11.68 3.46 11.33
CA ASN A 100 -11.45 4.73 10.65
C ASN A 100 -9.96 5.08 10.61
N THR A 101 -9.25 4.85 11.72
CA THR A 101 -7.80 5.07 11.80
C THR A 101 -7.04 4.16 10.83
N LEU A 102 -7.34 2.86 10.85
CA LEU A 102 -6.69 1.89 9.98
C LEU A 102 -6.98 2.17 8.50
N HIS A 103 -8.24 2.42 8.14
CA HIS A 103 -8.63 2.78 6.78
C HIS A 103 -7.92 4.05 6.31
N TYR A 104 -7.79 5.06 7.18
CA TYR A 104 -7.09 6.30 6.85
C TYR A 104 -5.61 6.06 6.53
N LEU A 105 -4.93 5.21 7.30
CA LEU A 105 -3.53 4.84 7.09
C LEU A 105 -3.33 3.96 5.84
N LEU A 106 -4.28 3.09 5.52
CA LEU A 106 -4.19 2.20 4.36
C LEU A 106 -4.48 2.91 3.04
N HIS A 107 -5.54 3.74 2.98
CA HIS A 107 -5.97 4.33 1.72
C HIS A 107 -6.73 5.66 1.86
N GLY A 108 -7.35 5.93 3.01
CA GLY A 108 -8.11 7.16 3.21
C GLY A 108 -7.28 8.43 3.09
N CYS A 109 -6.00 8.43 3.49
CA CYS A 109 -5.12 9.57 3.26
C CYS A 109 -4.92 9.86 1.78
N HIS A 110 -4.82 8.83 0.93
CA HIS A 110 -4.67 9.02 -0.51
C HIS A 110 -5.92 9.69 -1.12
N HIS A 111 -7.13 9.29 -0.70
CA HIS A 111 -8.38 9.96 -1.11
C HIS A 111 -8.44 11.41 -0.63
N LYS A 112 -8.03 11.65 0.61
CA LYS A 112 -8.11 12.98 1.22
C LYS A 112 -7.05 13.94 0.69
N HIS A 113 -5.84 13.46 0.43
CA HIS A 113 -4.67 14.24 0.00
C HIS A 113 -4.04 13.63 -1.25
N PRO A 114 -4.72 13.67 -2.40
CA PRO A 114 -4.29 12.93 -3.61
C PRO A 114 -2.96 13.41 -4.20
N MET A 115 -2.50 14.61 -3.83
CA MET A 115 -1.28 15.23 -4.34
C MET A 115 -0.09 15.17 -3.36
N ASP A 116 -0.23 14.49 -2.20
CA ASP A 116 0.89 14.20 -1.29
C ASP A 116 1.75 13.06 -1.89
N ALA A 117 2.85 13.45 -2.54
CA ALA A 117 3.75 12.51 -3.21
C ALA A 117 4.48 11.55 -2.26
N LEU A 118 4.54 11.84 -0.94
CA LEU A 118 5.18 10.98 0.05
C LEU A 118 4.23 9.91 0.61
N ARG A 119 2.92 10.05 0.37
CA ARG A 119 1.88 9.12 0.87
C ARG A 119 1.04 8.50 -0.25
N LEU A 120 1.56 8.55 -1.47
CA LEU A 120 0.92 7.97 -2.65
C LEU A 120 1.13 6.45 -2.73
N VAL A 121 2.34 6.00 -2.39
CA VAL A 121 2.71 4.58 -2.44
C VAL A 121 2.70 3.97 -1.05
N PHE A 122 2.40 2.67 -0.97
CA PHE A 122 2.49 1.96 0.31
C PHE A 122 3.93 1.94 0.83
N PRO A 123 4.16 2.30 2.10
CA PRO A 123 5.47 2.14 2.72
C PRO A 123 5.93 0.67 2.69
N PRO A 124 7.23 0.38 2.47
CA PRO A 124 7.72 -1.00 2.39
C PRO A 124 7.35 -1.86 3.59
N LEU A 125 7.35 -1.30 4.79
CA LEU A 125 6.93 -2.00 6.01
C LEU A 125 5.46 -2.43 5.95
N ALA A 126 4.57 -1.55 5.49
CA ALA A 126 3.15 -1.86 5.33
C ALA A 126 2.93 -2.95 4.27
N ILE A 127 3.68 -2.92 3.17
CA ILE A 127 3.65 -3.97 2.14
C ILE A 127 4.07 -5.31 2.73
N VAL A 128 5.16 -5.38 3.50
CA VAL A 128 5.62 -6.63 4.14
C VAL A 128 4.54 -7.19 5.06
N ILE A 129 3.94 -6.37 5.91
CA ILE A 129 2.88 -6.81 6.83
C ILE A 129 1.69 -7.40 6.06
N LEU A 130 1.21 -6.71 5.01
CA LEU A 130 0.12 -7.20 4.17
C LEU A 130 0.48 -8.47 3.40
N SER A 131 1.77 -8.67 3.07
CA SER A 131 2.24 -9.81 2.28
C SER A 131 2.47 -11.08 3.10
N VAL A 132 2.60 -10.99 4.42
CA VAL A 132 2.84 -12.16 5.31
C VAL A 132 1.53 -12.85 5.70
N THR A 133 0.40 -12.16 5.60
CA THR A 133 -0.93 -12.66 5.97
C THR A 133 -1.72 -13.26 4.82
N VAL A 134 -1.14 -13.29 3.61
CA VAL A 134 -1.69 -13.89 2.38
C VAL A 134 -0.84 -15.08 2.00
#